data_AF-A0A7C1ZQ91-F1
#
_entry.id   AF-A0A7C1ZQ91-F1
#
_cell.length_a   1.000
_cell.length_b   1.000
_cell.length_c   1.000
_cell.angle_alpha   90.00
_cell.angle_beta   90.00
_cell.angle_gamma   90.00
#
_symmetry.space_group_name_H-M   'P 1'
#
loop_
_entity.id
_entity.type
_entity.pdbx_description
1 polymer ?
#
loop_
_entity_poly.entity_id
_entity_poly.type
_entity_poly.pdbx_seq_one_letter_code
_entity_poly.pdbx_strand_id
1 'polypeptide(L)'
;MRQLPFASAPFSEYNRPRRIRPAQTGAALAATPRAGDGVAAGRVGDAGGDVALKRPPACLGCGLCATVCPVEKVGGHAIVSFLAEGADEPCSYDVWLCTSCWRCQEVCPGEVDIQGLMMEQRRREPAPEGYQRAFESVLACGYALCVGPEVNELRAACGLEEVELVPAGRVRVLLGSAAGPPESGERD
;
A
#
# COMPACT_ATOMS: atom_id res chain seq x y z
N MET A 1 -0.88 -16.95 34.94
CA MET A 1 -1.03 -15.70 34.14
C MET A 1 0.35 -15.07 33.96
N ARG A 2 0.99 -15.26 32.80
CA ARG A 2 2.27 -14.63 32.45
C ARG A 2 1.95 -13.52 31.46
N GLN A 3 2.00 -12.27 31.91
CA GLN A 3 1.89 -11.10 31.05
C GLN A 3 3.13 -11.05 30.14
N LEU A 4 2.94 -10.96 28.84
CA LEU A 4 4.00 -10.61 27.91
C LEU A 4 4.17 -9.08 27.92
N PRO A 5 5.41 -8.55 27.94
CA PRO A 5 5.64 -7.12 27.99
C PRO A 5 5.29 -6.52 26.62
N PHE A 6 4.23 -5.72 26.57
CA PHE A 6 3.94 -4.83 25.45
C PHE A 6 5.06 -3.78 25.44
N ALA A 7 6.11 -3.99 24.65
CA ALA A 7 7.20 -3.05 24.53
C ALA A 7 6.67 -1.75 23.92
N SER A 8 6.55 -0.73 24.77
CA SER A 8 6.07 0.61 24.44
C SER A 8 7.17 1.43 23.76
N ALA A 9 7.58 1.05 22.55
CA ALA A 9 8.36 1.97 21.74
C ALA A 9 7.43 3.11 21.27
N PRO A 10 7.76 4.38 21.49
CA PRO A 10 6.93 5.49 21.06
C PRO A 10 6.87 5.51 19.52
N PHE A 11 5.67 5.77 18.98
CA PHE A 11 5.37 5.84 17.53
C PHE A 11 6.40 6.66 16.71
N SER A 12 7.08 7.61 17.36
CA SER A 12 8.16 8.43 16.81
C SER A 12 9.42 7.66 16.35
N GLU A 13 9.69 6.45 16.84
CA GLU A 13 10.92 5.72 16.47
C GLU A 13 10.78 4.91 15.17
N TYR A 14 9.58 4.44 14.84
CA TYR A 14 9.33 3.71 13.59
C TYR A 14 9.38 4.59 12.34
N ASN A 15 9.31 5.92 12.52
CA ASN A 15 9.19 6.87 11.42
C ASN A 15 10.25 7.99 11.51
N ARG A 16 11.49 7.66 11.90
CA ARG A 16 12.59 8.64 11.86
C ARG A 16 12.94 8.92 10.39
N PRO A 17 12.73 10.15 9.87
CA PRO A 17 13.12 10.48 8.51
C PRO A 17 14.64 10.35 8.39
N ARG A 18 15.11 9.53 7.44
CA ARG A 18 16.52 9.57 7.02
C ARG A 18 16.79 10.97 6.48
N ARG A 19 17.87 11.62 6.91
CA ARG A 19 18.21 12.99 6.45
C ARG A 19 18.39 12.98 4.93
N ILE A 20 17.42 13.55 4.24
CA ILE A 20 17.40 13.75 2.79
C ILE A 20 17.90 15.16 2.48
N ARG A 21 18.75 15.29 1.46
CA ARG A 21 19.27 16.58 0.99
C ARG A 21 18.16 17.37 0.28
N PRO A 22 18.11 18.70 0.41
CA PRO A 22 17.05 19.48 -0.23
C PRO A 22 17.20 19.46 -1.76
N ALA A 23 16.11 19.15 -2.45
CA ALA A 23 16.01 19.22 -3.90
C ALA A 23 15.91 20.68 -4.37
N GLN A 24 16.62 21.01 -5.45
CA GLN A 24 16.62 22.35 -6.05
C GLN A 24 15.35 22.58 -6.88
N THR A 25 14.75 23.75 -6.73
CA THR A 25 13.45 24.11 -7.32
C THR A 25 13.56 24.55 -8.78
N GLY A 26 12.83 23.84 -9.66
CA GLY A 26 11.82 24.45 -10.53
C GLY A 26 12.20 24.81 -11.97
N ALA A 27 11.54 24.15 -12.93
CA ALA A 27 11.09 24.77 -14.17
C ALA A 27 9.63 24.36 -14.42
N ALA A 28 8.75 25.34 -14.62
CA ALA A 28 7.33 25.12 -14.85
C ALA A 28 7.07 24.64 -16.28
N LEU A 29 6.34 23.53 -16.44
CA LEU A 29 5.83 23.07 -17.74
C LEU A 29 4.32 23.31 -17.82
N ALA A 30 3.89 23.90 -18.94
CA ALA A 30 2.52 24.26 -19.24
C ALA A 30 1.62 23.03 -19.47
N ALA A 31 0.35 23.14 -19.11
CA ALA A 31 -0.65 22.07 -19.19
C ALA A 31 -1.14 21.84 -20.63
N THR A 32 -1.18 20.58 -21.08
CA THR A 32 -1.90 20.13 -22.28
C THR A 32 -3.24 19.48 -21.91
N PRO A 33 -4.26 19.55 -22.79
CA PRO A 33 -5.60 19.04 -22.48
C PRO A 33 -5.66 17.51 -22.48
N ARG A 34 -6.45 16.96 -21.55
CA ARG A 34 -6.72 15.52 -21.41
C ARG A 34 -7.60 15.01 -22.55
N ALA A 35 -7.11 14.03 -23.30
CA ALA A 35 -7.94 13.19 -24.16
C ALA A 35 -8.56 12.08 -23.29
N GLY A 36 -9.88 11.89 -23.43
CA GLY A 36 -10.62 10.83 -22.78
C GLY A 36 -10.58 9.51 -23.54
N ASP A 37 -11.11 8.49 -22.85
CA ASP A 37 -11.59 7.20 -23.33
C ASP A 37 -10.56 6.12 -23.69
N GLY A 38 -10.43 5.14 -22.77
CA GLY A 38 -9.92 3.80 -23.06
C GLY A 38 -8.68 3.40 -22.25
N VAL A 39 -8.88 2.98 -20.99
CA VAL A 39 -7.82 2.25 -20.25
C VAL A 39 -7.60 0.90 -20.93
N ALA A 40 -6.68 0.85 -21.88
CA ALA A 40 -6.09 -0.40 -22.32
C ALA A 40 -5.21 -0.92 -21.18
N ALA A 41 -5.75 -1.85 -20.39
CA ALA A 41 -5.01 -2.57 -19.37
C ALA A 41 -3.86 -3.37 -20.03
N GLY A 42 -2.68 -2.75 -20.11
CA GLY A 42 -1.45 -3.43 -20.49
C GLY A 42 -1.10 -4.46 -19.44
N ARG A 43 -1.22 -5.76 -19.78
CA ARG A 43 -0.81 -6.85 -18.89
C ARG A 43 0.70 -6.78 -18.67
N VAL A 44 1.12 -6.55 -17.43
CA VAL A 44 2.51 -6.76 -17.01
C VAL A 44 2.72 -8.26 -16.86
N GLY A 45 3.63 -8.80 -17.68
CA GLY A 45 3.96 -10.22 -17.72
C GLY A 45 4.76 -10.69 -16.50
N ASP A 46 4.53 -11.96 -16.16
CA ASP A 46 5.19 -12.72 -15.09
C ASP A 46 6.64 -13.05 -15.49
N ALA A 47 7.60 -12.60 -14.70
CA ALA A 47 8.99 -13.05 -14.77
C ALA A 47 9.70 -12.76 -13.44
N GLY A 48 9.78 -13.80 -12.59
CA GLY A 48 10.67 -13.85 -11.44
C GLY A 48 12.14 -13.76 -11.85
N GLY A 49 12.86 -12.84 -11.21
CA GLY A 49 14.28 -12.56 -11.39
C GLY A 49 14.57 -11.16 -10.84
N ASP A 50 15.78 -10.93 -10.33
CA ASP A 50 16.24 -9.65 -9.78
C ASP A 50 16.22 -8.54 -10.86
N VAL A 51 15.05 -8.03 -11.17
CA VAL A 51 14.84 -6.96 -12.14
C VAL A 51 14.63 -5.69 -11.32
N ALA A 52 15.71 -4.93 -11.21
CA ALA A 52 15.65 -3.53 -10.77
C ALA A 52 14.50 -2.82 -11.48
N LEU A 53 13.72 -2.02 -10.75
CA LEU A 53 12.65 -1.20 -11.31
C LEU A 53 13.17 -0.45 -12.53
N LYS A 54 12.56 -0.68 -13.70
CA LYS A 54 12.94 -0.03 -14.96
C LYS A 54 11.92 1.01 -15.33
N ARG A 55 12.40 2.16 -15.80
CA ARG A 55 11.54 3.23 -16.30
C ARG A 55 10.79 2.73 -17.53
N PRO A 56 9.45 2.82 -17.56
CA PRO A 56 8.65 2.38 -18.70
C PRO A 56 9.01 3.17 -19.97
N PRO A 57 8.97 2.55 -21.16
CA PRO A 57 9.26 3.24 -22.42
C PRO A 57 8.36 4.45 -22.69
N ALA A 58 7.12 4.43 -22.22
CA ALA A 58 6.17 5.54 -22.36
C ALA A 58 6.47 6.73 -21.40
N CYS A 59 7.39 6.57 -20.46
CA CYS A 59 7.73 7.62 -19.51
C CYS A 59 8.58 8.70 -20.19
N LEU A 60 8.03 9.91 -20.27
CA LEU A 60 8.69 11.08 -20.87
C LEU A 60 9.74 11.73 -19.96
N GLY A 61 9.91 11.27 -18.71
CA GLY A 61 10.80 11.91 -17.73
C GLY A 61 10.35 13.32 -17.30
N CYS A 62 9.06 13.64 -17.41
CA CYS A 62 8.55 15.00 -17.16
C CYS A 62 8.47 15.40 -15.67
N GLY A 63 8.61 14.46 -14.74
CA GLY A 63 8.57 14.74 -13.29
C GLY A 63 7.21 15.13 -12.70
N LEU A 64 6.13 15.25 -13.50
CA LEU A 64 4.80 15.64 -13.01
C LEU A 64 4.27 14.74 -11.89
N CYS A 65 4.57 13.44 -11.96
CA CYS A 65 4.18 12.46 -10.94
C CYS A 65 4.80 12.76 -9.56
N ALA A 66 6.05 13.22 -9.52
CA ALA A 66 6.70 13.66 -8.28
C ALA A 66 6.12 14.98 -7.77
N THR A 67 5.89 15.95 -8.66
CA THR A 67 5.30 17.26 -8.31
C THR A 67 3.94 17.15 -7.61
N VAL A 68 3.09 16.20 -8.02
CA VAL A 68 1.76 15.99 -7.41
C VAL A 68 1.77 15.04 -6.22
N CYS A 69 2.88 14.34 -5.96
CA CYS A 69 2.96 13.33 -4.92
C CYS A 69 2.97 13.97 -3.53
N PRO A 70 2.04 13.62 -2.63
CA PRO A 70 2.05 14.15 -1.27
C PRO A 70 3.26 13.67 -0.45
N VAL A 71 3.81 12.50 -0.77
CA VAL A 71 4.99 11.92 -0.09
C VAL A 71 6.24 12.76 -0.39
N GLU A 72 6.46 13.08 -1.67
CA GLU A 72 7.58 13.93 -2.10
C GLU A 72 7.51 15.33 -1.46
N LYS A 73 6.30 15.90 -1.36
CA LYS A 73 6.07 17.21 -0.74
C LYS A 73 6.48 17.28 0.73
N VAL A 74 6.41 16.16 1.45
CA VAL A 74 6.80 16.10 2.87
C VAL A 74 8.23 15.55 3.06
N GLY A 75 8.98 15.38 1.97
CA GLY A 75 10.37 14.94 1.99
C GLY A 75 10.55 13.43 2.13
N GLY A 76 9.52 12.62 1.83
CA GLY A 76 9.70 11.18 1.61
C GLY A 76 9.96 10.88 0.13
N HIS A 77 10.44 9.67 -0.17
CA HIS A 77 10.71 9.24 -1.55
C HIS A 77 9.90 8.01 -1.91
N ALA A 78 8.89 8.19 -2.76
CA ALA A 78 8.11 7.09 -3.31
C ALA A 78 8.66 6.66 -4.67
N ILE A 79 8.03 5.68 -5.33
CA ILE A 79 8.46 5.20 -6.67
C ILE A 79 8.56 6.32 -7.72
N VAL A 80 7.82 7.42 -7.51
CA VAL A 80 7.78 8.55 -8.44
C VAL A 80 9.08 9.35 -8.42
N SER A 81 9.88 9.28 -7.34
CA SER A 81 11.25 9.79 -7.31
C SER A 81 12.06 9.15 -8.45
N PHE A 82 11.99 7.81 -8.59
CA PHE A 82 12.67 7.08 -9.66
C PHE A 82 12.18 7.45 -11.08
N LEU A 83 10.91 7.81 -11.24
CA LEU A 83 10.37 8.22 -12.54
C LEU A 83 10.72 9.68 -12.90
N ALA A 84 10.93 10.52 -11.88
CA ALA A 84 11.26 11.93 -12.05
C ALA A 84 12.76 12.17 -12.20
N GLU A 85 13.57 11.38 -11.51
CA GLU A 85 15.03 11.39 -11.61
C GLU A 85 15.47 10.58 -12.84
N GLY A 86 16.60 10.95 -13.44
CA GLY A 86 17.13 10.26 -14.62
C GLY A 86 17.39 8.77 -14.35
N ALA A 87 17.37 7.92 -15.38
CA ALA A 87 17.54 6.47 -15.24
C ALA A 87 18.91 6.05 -14.66
N ASP A 88 19.83 6.99 -14.50
CA ASP A 88 21.22 6.80 -14.09
C ASP A 88 21.51 7.26 -12.65
N GLU A 89 20.51 7.77 -11.92
CA GLU A 89 20.69 8.24 -10.55
C GLU A 89 20.14 7.22 -9.53
N PRO A 90 20.95 6.76 -8.56
CA PRO A 90 20.47 5.85 -7.53
C PRO A 90 19.58 6.61 -6.54
N CYS A 91 18.30 6.79 -6.84
CA CYS A 91 17.35 7.29 -5.83
C CYS A 91 16.92 6.18 -4.88
N SER A 92 17.13 6.44 -3.59
CA SER A 92 16.50 5.66 -2.53
C SER A 92 15.01 5.96 -2.51
N TYR A 93 14.18 5.01 -2.92
CA TYR A 93 12.73 5.06 -2.71
C TYR A 93 12.30 4.00 -1.70
N ASP A 94 11.10 4.18 -1.14
CA ASP A 94 10.38 3.15 -0.39
C ASP A 94 9.00 2.95 -1.01
N VAL A 95 8.73 1.73 -1.48
CA VAL A 95 7.49 1.38 -2.17
C VAL A 95 6.25 1.48 -1.25
N TRP A 96 6.45 1.33 0.06
CA TRP A 96 5.41 1.32 1.07
C TRP A 96 5.01 2.74 1.52
N LEU A 97 5.80 3.77 1.17
CA LEU A 97 5.39 5.16 1.38
C LEU A 97 4.28 5.62 0.43
N CYS A 98 4.09 4.94 -0.71
CA CYS A 98 3.01 5.28 -1.63
C CYS A 98 1.65 5.12 -0.94
N THR A 99 0.86 6.20 -0.90
CA THR A 99 -0.47 6.18 -0.27
C THR A 99 -1.57 5.66 -1.20
N SER A 100 -1.21 5.18 -2.40
CA SER A 100 -2.16 4.75 -3.44
C SER A 100 -3.23 5.81 -3.74
N CYS A 101 -2.86 7.09 -3.82
CA CYS A 101 -3.79 8.21 -4.06
C CYS A 101 -4.07 8.51 -5.55
N TRP A 102 -3.42 7.79 -6.47
CA TRP A 102 -3.61 7.89 -7.93
C TRP A 102 -3.31 9.24 -8.60
N ARG A 103 -2.89 10.27 -7.86
CA ARG A 103 -2.56 11.59 -8.44
C ARG A 103 -1.51 11.51 -9.55
N CYS A 104 -0.50 10.66 -9.39
CA CYS A 104 0.54 10.46 -10.39
C CYS A 104 0.00 9.85 -11.70
N GLN A 105 -0.94 8.90 -11.59
CA GLN A 105 -1.62 8.28 -12.74
C GLN A 105 -2.38 9.34 -13.53
N GLU A 106 -3.15 10.16 -12.80
CA GLU A 106 -4.02 11.18 -13.34
C GLU A 106 -3.27 12.26 -14.14
N VAL A 107 -2.07 12.65 -13.72
CA VAL A 107 -1.32 13.73 -14.38
C VAL A 107 -0.31 13.22 -15.40
N CYS A 108 -0.19 11.91 -15.62
CA CYS A 108 0.82 11.35 -16.51
C CYS A 108 0.45 11.60 -17.99
N PRO A 109 1.20 12.42 -18.75
CA PRO A 109 0.92 12.65 -20.16
C PRO A 109 1.33 11.46 -21.05
N GLY A 110 2.18 10.58 -20.54
CA GLY A 110 2.61 9.36 -21.24
C GLY A 110 1.78 8.13 -20.88
N GLU A 111 0.70 8.29 -20.10
CA GLU A 111 -0.23 7.21 -19.72
C GLU A 111 0.47 5.98 -19.11
N VAL A 112 1.56 6.21 -18.38
CA VAL A 112 2.28 5.15 -17.67
C VAL A 112 1.36 4.57 -16.61
N ASP A 113 1.27 3.24 -16.53
CA ASP A 113 0.59 2.53 -15.43
C ASP A 113 1.45 2.57 -14.16
N ILE A 114 1.46 3.72 -13.49
CA ILE A 114 2.26 3.96 -12.29
C ILE A 114 1.72 3.13 -11.12
N GLN A 115 0.41 2.91 -11.06
CA GLN A 115 -0.17 2.09 -10.01
C GLN A 115 0.20 0.61 -10.18
N GLY A 116 0.16 0.08 -11.41
CA GLY A 116 0.60 -1.28 -11.70
C GLY A 116 2.06 -1.50 -11.34
N LEU A 117 2.94 -0.56 -11.69
CA LEU A 117 4.36 -0.57 -11.29
C LEU A 117 4.52 -0.59 -9.76
N MET A 118 3.72 0.20 -9.04
CA MET A 118 3.74 0.23 -7.58
C MET A 118 3.31 -1.10 -6.98
N MET A 119 2.25 -1.72 -7.48
CA MET A 119 1.76 -3.01 -6.99
C MET A 119 2.72 -4.15 -7.30
N GLU A 120 3.35 -4.13 -8.48
CA GLU A 120 4.39 -5.07 -8.84
C GLU A 120 5.59 -4.96 -7.91
N GLN A 121 6.04 -3.73 -7.62
CA GLN A 121 7.16 -3.54 -6.70
C GLN A 121 6.81 -3.97 -5.27
N ARG A 122 5.57 -3.75 -4.79
CA ARG A 122 5.11 -4.25 -3.49
C ARG A 122 5.10 -5.77 -3.39
N ARG A 123 4.87 -6.50 -4.49
CA ARG A 123 4.95 -7.97 -4.50
C ARG A 123 6.37 -8.49 -4.34
N ARG A 124 7.37 -7.67 -4.67
CA ARG A 124 8.80 -8.02 -4.62
C ARG A 124 9.45 -7.66 -3.29
N GLU A 125 8.87 -6.73 -2.54
CA GLU A 125 9.39 -6.25 -1.27
C GLU A 125 8.57 -6.81 -0.09
N PRO A 126 9.21 -7.11 1.04
CA PRO A 126 8.49 -7.56 2.23
C PRO A 126 7.54 -6.47 2.72
N ALA A 127 6.31 -6.86 3.02
CA ALA A 127 5.32 -5.95 3.58
C ALA A 127 5.74 -5.47 4.99
N PRO A 128 5.49 -4.21 5.37
CA PRO A 128 5.70 -3.75 6.73
C PRO A 128 4.85 -4.53 7.73
N GLU A 129 5.31 -4.63 8.97
CA GLU A 129 4.68 -5.43 10.03
C GLU A 129 3.16 -5.16 10.17
N GLY A 130 2.72 -3.91 10.09
CA GLY A 130 1.30 -3.56 10.18
C GLY A 130 0.44 -4.21 9.09
N TYR A 131 0.95 -4.32 7.86
CA TYR A 131 0.27 -5.00 6.77
C TYR A 131 0.24 -6.53 6.97
N GLN A 132 1.34 -7.09 7.46
CA GLN A 132 1.42 -8.52 7.78
C GLN A 132 0.40 -8.90 8.86
N ARG A 133 0.35 -8.12 9.95
CA ARG A 133 -0.62 -8.32 11.04
C ARG A 133 -2.07 -8.16 10.60
N ALA A 134 -2.36 -7.19 9.73
CA ALA A 134 -3.70 -7.03 9.16
C ALA A 134 -4.09 -8.25 8.30
N PHE A 135 -3.17 -8.78 7.50
CA PHE A 135 -3.38 -9.99 6.71
C PHE A 135 -3.63 -11.22 7.60
N GLU A 136 -2.82 -11.42 8.64
CA GLU A 136 -3.03 -12.46 9.64
C GLU A 136 -4.39 -12.35 10.33
N SER A 137 -4.82 -11.13 10.67
CA SER A 137 -6.14 -10.87 11.27
C SER A 137 -7.27 -11.30 10.34
N VAL A 138 -7.17 -10.99 9.04
CA VAL A 138 -8.17 -11.43 8.05
C VAL A 138 -8.24 -12.96 7.99
N LEU A 139 -7.11 -13.67 8.00
CA LEU A 139 -7.10 -15.14 8.02
C LEU A 139 -7.64 -15.74 9.31
N ALA A 140 -7.46 -15.05 10.44
CA ALA A 140 -7.86 -15.51 11.75
C ALA A 140 -9.33 -15.25 12.07
N CYS A 141 -9.86 -14.08 11.73
CA CYS A 141 -11.18 -13.63 12.16
C CYS A 141 -12.06 -13.07 11.03
N GLY A 142 -11.57 -12.98 9.80
CA GLY A 142 -12.30 -12.42 8.66
C GLY A 142 -12.21 -10.90 8.50
N TYR A 143 -11.53 -10.22 9.42
CA TYR A 143 -11.43 -8.76 9.45
C TYR A 143 -9.98 -8.31 9.62
N ALA A 144 -9.60 -7.20 8.96
CA ALA A 144 -8.28 -6.60 9.14
C ALA A 144 -8.08 -6.04 10.56
N LEU A 145 -9.18 -5.66 11.21
CA LEU A 145 -9.26 -5.37 12.64
C LEU A 145 -10.30 -6.31 13.23
N CYS A 146 -9.87 -7.27 14.05
CA CYS A 146 -10.80 -8.19 14.66
C CYS A 146 -11.74 -7.45 15.62
N VAL A 147 -13.03 -7.65 15.41
CA VAL A 147 -14.12 -7.13 16.25
C VAL A 147 -14.89 -8.33 16.79
N GLY A 148 -15.32 -8.24 18.05
CA GLY A 148 -16.18 -9.23 18.69
C GLY A 148 -17.64 -8.77 18.74
N PRO A 149 -18.55 -9.62 19.24
CA PRO A 149 -19.98 -9.33 19.33
C PRO A 149 -20.29 -8.06 20.15
N GLU A 150 -19.36 -7.62 20.98
CA GLU A 150 -19.46 -6.41 21.79
C GLU A 150 -19.65 -5.14 20.93
N VAL A 151 -19.30 -5.19 19.62
CA VAL A 151 -19.59 -4.09 18.69
C VAL A 151 -21.08 -3.73 18.65
N ASN A 152 -21.97 -4.70 18.94
CA ASN A 152 -23.41 -4.48 18.97
C ASN A 152 -23.86 -3.60 20.14
N GLU A 153 -23.10 -3.55 21.24
CA GLU A 153 -23.37 -2.61 22.34
C GLU A 153 -23.17 -1.16 21.86
N LEU A 154 -22.06 -0.89 21.16
CA LEU A 154 -21.80 0.43 20.58
C LEU A 154 -22.82 0.80 19.50
N ARG A 155 -23.24 -0.17 18.68
CA ARG A 155 -24.26 0.03 17.65
C ARG A 155 -25.60 0.39 18.29
N ALA A 156 -26.03 -0.34 19.31
CA ALA A 156 -27.26 -0.06 20.04
C ALA A 156 -27.24 1.34 20.70
N ALA A 157 -26.12 1.72 21.32
CA ALA A 157 -25.94 3.06 21.89
C ALA A 157 -26.05 4.18 20.83
N CYS A 158 -25.71 3.89 19.58
CA CYS A 158 -25.85 4.78 18.43
C CYS A 158 -27.20 4.64 17.69
N GLY A 159 -28.13 3.81 18.17
CA GLY A 159 -29.42 3.55 17.52
C GLY A 159 -29.32 2.76 16.21
N LEU A 160 -28.25 1.99 16.03
CA LEU A 160 -28.02 1.13 14.86
C LEU A 160 -28.48 -0.31 15.14
N GLU A 161 -29.02 -0.96 14.11
CA GLU A 161 -29.44 -2.37 14.14
C GLU A 161 -28.27 -3.30 14.48
N GLU A 162 -28.57 -4.46 15.08
CA GLU A 162 -27.56 -5.48 15.37
C GLU A 162 -26.90 -5.98 14.09
N VAL A 163 -25.59 -6.28 14.13
CA VAL A 163 -24.89 -6.92 13.02
C VAL A 163 -24.41 -8.31 13.42
N GLU A 164 -24.69 -9.29 12.56
CA GLU A 164 -24.07 -10.61 12.63
C GLU A 164 -22.67 -10.56 12.02
N LEU A 165 -21.66 -10.90 12.82
CA LEU A 165 -20.27 -10.89 12.36
C LEU A 165 -19.95 -12.12 11.49
N VAL A 166 -19.05 -11.91 10.52
CA VAL A 166 -18.54 -12.96 9.66
C VAL A 166 -17.78 -13.99 10.51
N PRO A 167 -18.12 -15.29 10.43
CA PRO A 167 -17.40 -16.31 11.16
C PRO A 167 -15.93 -16.41 10.71
N ALA A 168 -15.02 -16.55 11.68
CA ALA A 168 -13.58 -16.63 11.50
C ALA A 168 -13.12 -17.59 10.37
N GLY A 169 -13.77 -18.75 10.23
CA GLY A 169 -13.42 -19.76 9.24
C GLY A 169 -13.83 -19.43 7.80
N ARG A 170 -14.69 -18.42 7.56
CA ARG A 170 -15.28 -18.16 6.24
C ARG A 170 -14.23 -17.75 5.20
N VAL A 171 -13.17 -17.05 5.61
CA VAL A 171 -12.07 -16.66 4.70
C VAL A 171 -11.36 -17.88 4.13
N ARG A 172 -11.12 -18.93 4.92
CA ARG A 172 -10.46 -20.15 4.43
C ARG A 172 -11.28 -20.88 3.37
N VAL A 173 -12.60 -20.89 3.55
CA VAL A 173 -13.54 -21.44 2.55
C VAL A 173 -13.47 -20.66 1.24
N LEU A 174 -13.49 -19.32 1.31
CA LEU A 174 -13.38 -18.45 0.12
C LEU A 174 -12.04 -18.64 -0.60
N LEU A 175 -10.97 -18.90 0.13
CA LEU A 175 -9.65 -19.18 -0.42
C LEU A 175 -9.46 -20.65 -0.87
N GLY A 176 -10.50 -21.48 -0.83
CA GLY A 176 -10.43 -22.89 -1.25
C GLY A 176 -9.52 -23.77 -0.39
N SER A 177 -9.16 -23.31 0.81
CA SER A 177 -8.26 -24.01 1.73
C SER A 177 -9.06 -24.89 2.68
N ALA A 178 -9.12 -26.20 2.42
CA ALA A 178 -9.94 -27.18 3.14
C ALA A 178 -9.47 -27.52 4.58
N ALA A 179 -8.77 -26.62 5.28
CA ALA A 179 -8.36 -26.82 6.68
C ALA A 179 -9.28 -26.02 7.61
N GLY A 180 -10.31 -26.70 8.14
CA GLY A 180 -11.13 -26.18 9.24
C GLY A 180 -10.27 -25.77 10.44
N PRO A 181 -10.76 -24.89 11.33
CA PRO A 181 -10.05 -24.58 12.56
C PRO A 181 -9.83 -25.87 13.37
N PRO A 182 -8.72 -26.03 14.12
CA PRO A 182 -8.74 -26.97 15.24
C PRO A 182 -9.89 -26.53 16.14
N GLU A 183 -10.81 -27.46 16.41
CA GLU A 183 -11.89 -27.22 17.37
C GLU A 183 -11.29 -26.65 18.65
N SER A 184 -11.84 -25.54 19.11
CA SER A 184 -11.53 -24.98 20.42
C SER A 184 -11.95 -26.01 21.45
N GLY A 185 -11.03 -26.91 21.80
CA GLY A 185 -11.17 -27.79 22.94
C GLY A 185 -11.42 -26.95 24.19
N GLU A 186 -12.45 -27.36 24.92
CA GLU A 186 -12.70 -27.02 26.32
C GLU A 186 -11.36 -26.81 27.05
N ARG A 187 -11.17 -25.61 27.61
CA ARG A 187 -10.20 -25.43 28.67
C ARG A 187 -10.89 -25.85 29.96
N ASP A 188 -10.60 -27.08 30.39
CA ASP A 188 -10.80 -27.56 31.77
C ASP A 188 -10.13 -26.63 32.80
#